data_AF-A0A3D9GV72-F1
#
_entry.id   AF-A0A3D9GV72-F1
#
_cell.length_a   1.000
_cell.length_b   1.000
_cell.length_c   1.000
_cell.angle_alpha   90.00
_cell.angle_beta   90.00
_cell.angle_gamma   90.00
#
_symmetry.space_group_name_H-M   'P 1'
#
loop_
_entity.id
_entity.type
_entity.pdbx_description
1 polymer ?
#
loop_
_entity_poly.entity_id
_entity_poly.type
_entity_poly.pdbx_seq_one_letter_code
_entity_poly.pdbx_strand_id
1 'polypeptide(L)'
;MSNHRRIESTKPPIVTFVQILLYATAVINGINGIYSLGSPGMVKKALCVIMILTAIASVYAAYRLNIPALFSRYAANVLCTILIVMRIAEFAAWHSIGFLLGIILPVIVLWRLNSPEAKAWFH
;
A
#
# COMPACT_ATOMS: atom_id res chain seq x y z
N MET A 1 -6.98 -11.10 -44.55
CA MET A 1 -7.17 -11.63 -43.17
C MET A 1 -6.35 -10.78 -42.22
N SER A 2 -7.00 -9.85 -41.53
CA SER A 2 -6.36 -8.94 -40.57
C SER A 2 -5.97 -9.72 -39.31
N ASN A 3 -4.67 -9.91 -39.09
CA ASN A 3 -4.10 -10.41 -37.85
C ASN A 3 -4.38 -9.43 -36.70
N HIS A 4 -5.57 -9.50 -36.11
CA HIS A 4 -5.82 -8.95 -34.78
C HIS A 4 -5.05 -9.80 -33.77
N ARG A 5 -3.74 -9.53 -33.59
CA ARG A 5 -3.08 -9.88 -32.34
C ARG A 5 -3.82 -9.10 -31.26
N ARG A 6 -4.72 -9.77 -30.54
CA ARG A 6 -4.96 -9.42 -29.14
C ARG A 6 -3.60 -9.53 -28.49
N ILE A 7 -2.91 -8.40 -28.35
CA ILE A 7 -1.91 -8.26 -27.31
C ILE A 7 -2.75 -8.39 -26.05
N GLU A 8 -2.88 -9.62 -25.53
CA GLU A 8 -3.27 -9.78 -24.14
C GLU A 8 -2.34 -8.88 -23.37
N SER A 9 -2.90 -7.83 -22.79
CA SER A 9 -2.16 -6.86 -22.01
C SER A 9 -1.74 -7.57 -20.74
N THR A 10 -0.69 -8.37 -20.82
CA THR A 10 -0.15 -9.12 -19.69
C THR A 10 0.30 -8.10 -18.68
N LYS A 11 -0.24 -8.23 -17.46
CA LYS A 11 0.09 -7.34 -16.37
C LYS A 11 1.61 -7.27 -16.17
N PRO A 12 2.21 -6.07 -16.13
CA PRO A 12 3.64 -5.96 -15.97
C PRO A 12 4.10 -6.54 -14.62
N PRO A 13 5.25 -7.23 -14.57
CA PRO A 13 5.81 -7.76 -13.33
C PRO A 13 5.94 -6.70 -12.23
N ILE A 14 6.24 -5.45 -12.60
CA ILE A 14 6.37 -4.35 -11.64
C ILE A 14 5.06 -4.02 -10.91
N VAL A 15 3.90 -4.18 -11.58
CA VAL A 15 2.59 -3.95 -10.96
C VAL A 15 2.24 -5.08 -10.01
N THR A 16 2.56 -6.33 -10.38
CA THR A 16 2.44 -7.50 -9.50
C THR A 16 3.33 -7.37 -8.27
N PHE A 17 4.57 -6.91 -8.45
CA PHE A 17 5.49 -6.65 -7.34
C PHE A 17 4.91 -5.61 -6.36
N VAL A 18 4.35 -4.51 -6.88
CA VAL A 18 3.68 -3.49 -6.04
C VAL A 18 2.50 -4.09 -5.27
N GLN A 19 1.68 -4.94 -5.90
CA GLN A 19 0.58 -5.60 -5.19
C GLN A 19 1.06 -6.43 -4.01
N ILE A 20 2.14 -7.21 -4.20
CA ILE A 20 2.73 -8.02 -3.14
C ILE A 20 3.16 -7.12 -1.98
N LEU A 21 3.77 -5.97 -2.25
CA LEU A 21 4.16 -5.00 -1.22
C LEU A 21 2.96 -4.39 -0.49
N LEU A 22 1.87 -4.09 -1.19
CA LEU A 22 0.64 -3.60 -0.56
C LEU A 22 -0.03 -4.67 0.30
N TYR A 23 -0.04 -5.93 -0.14
CA TYR A 23 -0.52 -7.04 0.69
C TYR A 23 0.36 -7.26 1.92
N ALA A 24 1.69 -7.20 1.78
CA ALA A 24 2.60 -7.27 2.92
C ALA A 24 2.36 -6.11 3.91
N THR A 25 2.11 -4.90 3.40
CA THR A 25 1.74 -3.74 4.22
C THR A 25 0.43 -3.99 4.96
N ALA A 26 -0.57 -4.59 4.31
CA ALA A 26 -1.83 -4.96 4.95
C ALA A 26 -1.64 -5.95 6.09
N VAL A 27 -0.82 -6.99 5.89
CA VAL A 27 -0.54 -7.99 6.92
C VAL A 27 0.16 -7.35 8.13
N ILE A 28 1.21 -6.56 7.89
CA ILE A 28 1.95 -5.88 8.95
C ILE A 28 1.03 -4.95 9.76
N ASN A 29 0.21 -4.15 9.07
CA ASN A 29 -0.76 -3.26 9.73
C ASN A 29 -1.83 -4.02 10.50
N GLY A 30 -2.38 -5.10 9.92
CA GLY A 30 -3.39 -5.92 10.57
C GLY A 30 -2.85 -6.55 11.86
N ILE A 31 -1.65 -7.14 11.80
CA ILE A 31 -0.97 -7.72 12.96
C ILE A 31 -0.73 -6.65 14.03
N ASN A 32 -0.15 -5.51 13.67
CA ASN A 32 0.13 -4.42 14.62
C ASN A 32 -1.15 -3.84 15.24
N GLY A 33 -2.22 -3.72 14.46
CA GLY A 33 -3.53 -3.31 14.94
C GLY A 33 -4.07 -4.27 15.99
N ILE A 34 -4.05 -5.59 15.69
CA ILE A 34 -4.49 -6.63 16.63
C ILE A 34 -3.66 -6.62 17.92
N TYR A 35 -2.34 -6.52 17.83
CA TYR A 35 -1.47 -6.41 19.02
C TYR A 35 -1.80 -5.18 19.88
N SER A 36 -2.25 -4.09 19.25
CA SER A 36 -2.59 -2.84 19.94
C SER A 36 -3.94 -2.89 20.68
N LEU A 37 -4.83 -3.84 20.37
CA LEU A 37 -6.14 -4.00 21.04
C LEU A 37 -6.02 -4.29 22.53
N GLY A 38 -4.99 -5.03 22.94
CA GLY A 38 -4.78 -5.43 24.34
C GLY A 38 -4.23 -4.33 25.25
N SER A 39 -3.93 -3.14 24.72
CA SER A 39 -3.21 -2.12 25.48
C SER A 39 -4.13 -1.10 26.16
N PRO A 40 -3.92 -0.79 27.45
CA PRO A 40 -4.68 0.27 28.13
C PRO A 40 -4.24 1.64 27.61
N GLY A 41 -5.19 2.42 27.09
CA GLY A 41 -4.99 3.80 26.63
C GLY A 41 -5.83 4.17 25.41
N MET A 42 -6.51 5.31 25.47
CA MET A 42 -7.34 5.81 24.34
C MET A 42 -6.54 6.00 23.05
N VAL A 43 -5.31 6.51 23.17
CA VAL A 43 -4.43 6.76 22.01
C VAL A 43 -4.15 5.44 21.28
N LYS A 44 -3.76 4.38 22.00
CA LYS A 44 -3.47 3.05 21.44
C LYS A 44 -4.67 2.41 20.75
N LYS A 45 -5.88 2.61 21.29
CA LYS A 45 -7.12 2.16 20.65
C LYS A 45 -7.41 2.91 19.34
N ALA A 46 -7.21 4.22 19.31
CA ALA A 46 -7.40 5.00 18.08
C ALA A 46 -6.45 4.52 16.96
N LEU A 47 -5.20 4.21 17.30
CA LEU A 47 -4.24 3.69 16.31
C LEU A 47 -4.55 2.30 15.85
N CYS A 48 -5.03 1.43 16.75
CA CYS A 48 -5.52 0.12 16.36
C CYS A 48 -6.55 0.26 15.23
N VAL A 49 -7.52 1.16 15.40
CA VAL A 49 -8.55 1.41 14.39
C VAL A 49 -7.90 1.92 13.09
N ILE A 50 -7.00 2.89 13.17
CA ILE A 50 -6.28 3.43 12.01
C ILE A 50 -5.48 2.34 11.28
N MET A 51 -4.76 1.49 12.00
CA MET A 51 -3.98 0.39 11.46
C MET A 51 -4.87 -0.64 10.75
N ILE A 52 -6.02 -0.99 11.32
CA ILE A 52 -6.97 -1.91 10.69
C ILE A 52 -7.55 -1.28 9.42
N LEU A 53 -7.97 0.00 9.47
CA LEU A 53 -8.52 0.70 8.31
C LEU A 53 -7.49 0.78 7.17
N THR A 54 -6.23 1.01 7.52
CA THR A 54 -5.15 1.12 6.52
C THR A 54 -4.71 -0.24 5.99
N ALA A 55 -4.84 -1.31 6.78
CA ALA A 55 -4.71 -2.68 6.29
C ALA A 55 -5.78 -2.99 5.24
N ILE A 56 -7.05 -2.70 5.53
CA ILE A 56 -8.17 -2.87 4.60
C ILE A 56 -7.96 -2.04 3.33
N ALA A 57 -7.57 -0.77 3.47
CA ALA A 57 -7.28 0.11 2.35
C ALA A 57 -6.13 -0.42 1.48
N SER A 58 -5.11 -1.03 2.09
CA SER A 58 -3.98 -1.64 1.37
C SER A 58 -4.40 -2.87 0.56
N VAL A 59 -5.25 -3.73 1.12
CA VAL A 59 -5.86 -4.86 0.39
C VAL A 59 -6.68 -4.35 -0.79
N TYR A 60 -7.52 -3.33 -0.56
CA TYR A 60 -8.36 -2.75 -1.58
C TYR A 60 -7.54 -2.11 -2.71
N ALA A 61 -6.52 -1.32 -2.38
CA ALA A 61 -5.61 -0.73 -3.35
C ALA A 61 -4.88 -1.80 -4.15
N ALA A 62 -4.35 -2.85 -3.50
CA ALA A 62 -3.70 -3.97 -4.16
C ALA A 62 -4.65 -4.64 -5.16
N TYR A 63 -5.89 -4.93 -4.76
CA TYR A 63 -6.90 -5.52 -5.64
C TYR A 63 -7.19 -4.62 -6.85
N ARG A 64 -7.34 -3.31 -6.65
CA ARG A 64 -7.63 -2.33 -7.71
C ARG A 64 -6.51 -2.19 -8.74
N LEU A 65 -5.27 -2.53 -8.41
CA LEU A 65 -4.15 -2.54 -9.38
C LEU A 65 -4.26 -3.66 -10.43
N ASN A 66 -5.24 -4.57 -10.33
CA ASN A 66 -5.58 -5.49 -11.43
C ASN A 66 -6.29 -4.79 -12.59
N ILE A 67 -6.88 -3.63 -12.34
CA ILE A 67 -7.61 -2.87 -13.35
C ILE A 67 -6.65 -1.78 -13.90
N PRO A 68 -6.34 -1.77 -15.21
CA PRO A 68 -5.47 -0.77 -15.84
C PRO A 68 -6.20 0.58 -15.94
N ALA A 69 -6.39 1.26 -14.81
CA ALA A 69 -7.02 2.56 -14.72
C ALA A 69 -6.11 3.57 -14.00
N LEU A 70 -6.00 4.79 -14.54
CA LEU A 70 -5.29 5.91 -13.90
C LEU A 70 -5.70 6.08 -12.43
N PHE A 71 -7.01 5.99 -12.15
CA PHE A 71 -7.55 6.13 -10.80
C PHE A 71 -6.98 5.10 -9.81
N SER A 72 -6.77 3.85 -10.25
CA SER A 72 -6.20 2.80 -9.39
C SER A 72 -4.75 3.14 -9.00
N ARG A 73 -3.96 3.67 -9.94
CA ARG A 73 -2.58 4.13 -9.67
C ARG A 73 -2.57 5.32 -8.71
N TYR A 74 -3.42 6.31 -8.94
CA TYR A 74 -3.51 7.50 -8.07
C TYR A 74 -3.94 7.12 -6.65
N ALA A 75 -4.95 6.27 -6.51
CA ALA A 75 -5.40 5.80 -5.20
C ALA A 75 -4.28 5.08 -4.43
N ALA A 76 -3.50 4.22 -5.09
CA ALA A 76 -2.36 3.55 -4.46
C ALA A 76 -1.25 4.53 -4.05
N ASN A 77 -0.93 5.52 -4.89
CA ASN A 77 0.04 6.57 -4.55
C ASN A 77 -0.40 7.41 -3.34
N VAL A 78 -1.67 7.82 -3.31
CA VAL A 78 -2.24 8.59 -2.19
C VAL A 78 -2.20 7.76 -0.91
N LEU A 79 -2.61 6.49 -0.99
CA LEU A 79 -2.56 5.59 0.16
C LEU A 79 -1.13 5.43 0.70
N CYS A 80 -0.13 5.21 -0.16
CA CYS A 80 1.26 5.11 0.27
C CYS A 80 1.76 6.40 0.92
N THR A 81 1.36 7.56 0.40
CA THR A 81 1.70 8.85 1.01
C THR A 81 1.10 8.97 2.41
N ILE A 82 -0.19 8.61 2.57
CA ILE A 82 -0.87 8.60 3.87
C ILE A 82 -0.17 7.63 4.84
N LEU A 83 0.20 6.43 4.37
CA LEU A 83 0.93 5.44 5.17
C LEU A 83 2.26 6.00 5.67
N ILE A 84 3.04 6.69 4.83
CA ILE A 84 4.31 7.31 5.24
C ILE A 84 4.08 8.35 6.34
N VAL A 85 3.12 9.26 6.14
CA VAL A 85 2.80 10.31 7.13
C VAL A 85 2.37 9.69 8.46
N MET A 86 1.51 8.68 8.42
CA MET A 86 1.10 7.97 9.64
C MET A 86 2.28 7.30 10.32
N ARG A 87 3.17 6.63 9.60
CA ARG A 87 4.37 6.02 10.20
C ARG A 87 5.28 7.02 10.89
N ILE A 88 5.43 8.22 10.34
CA ILE A 88 6.19 9.29 10.98
C ILE A 88 5.49 9.76 12.25
N ALA A 89 4.16 9.96 12.21
CA ALA A 89 3.38 10.31 13.39
C ALA A 89 3.44 9.22 14.48
N GLU A 90 3.41 7.95 14.09
CA GLU A 90 3.56 6.81 15.01
C GLU A 90 4.95 6.78 15.63
N PHE A 91 6.00 7.02 14.84
CA PHE A 91 7.35 7.14 15.36
C PHE A 91 7.46 8.29 16.37
N ALA A 92 6.92 9.47 16.07
CA ALA A 92 6.94 10.61 16.99
C ALA A 92 6.20 10.31 18.32
N ALA A 93 5.13 9.52 18.27
CA ALA A 93 4.34 9.17 19.45
C ALA A 93 4.99 8.07 20.32
N TRP A 94 5.66 7.07 19.74
CA TRP A 94 6.21 5.91 20.48
C TRP A 94 7.72 5.80 20.50
N HIS A 95 8.45 6.61 19.73
CA HIS A 95 9.90 6.55 19.56
C HIS A 95 10.43 5.15 19.20
N SER A 96 9.59 4.33 18.56
CA SER A 96 9.94 2.97 18.16
C SER A 96 10.45 2.94 16.72
N ILE A 97 11.69 2.48 16.55
CA ILE A 97 12.35 2.40 15.24
C ILE A 97 11.63 1.47 14.26
N GLY A 98 10.83 0.53 14.76
CA GLY A 98 10.00 -0.35 13.94
C GLY A 98 8.99 0.43 13.06
N PHE A 99 8.53 1.59 13.52
CA PHE A 99 7.64 2.45 12.73
C PHE A 99 8.36 3.13 11.56
N LEU A 100 9.63 3.52 11.76
CA LEU A 100 10.48 4.06 10.68
C LEU A 100 10.78 2.99 9.63
N LEU A 101 11.05 1.75 10.03
CA LEU A 101 11.19 0.63 9.09
C LEU A 101 9.88 0.40 8.30
N GLY A 102 8.73 0.66 8.91
CA GLY A 102 7.42 0.62 8.26
C GLY A 102 7.23 1.62 7.12
N ILE A 103 8.11 2.62 6.96
CA ILE A 103 8.12 3.58 5.84
C ILE A 103 8.70 2.97 4.57
N ILE A 104 9.56 1.94 4.69
CA ILE A 104 10.32 1.39 3.56
C ILE A 104 9.37 0.82 2.50
N LEU A 105 8.39 0.01 2.89
CA LEU A 105 7.43 -0.58 1.95
C LEU A 105 6.67 0.48 1.12
N PRO A 106 5.98 1.48 1.72
CA PRO A 106 5.25 2.47 0.93
C PRO A 106 6.17 3.35 0.07
N VAL A 107 7.41 3.61 0.49
CA VAL A 107 8.39 4.31 -0.36
C VAL A 107 8.76 3.49 -1.60
N ILE A 108 9.03 2.18 -1.43
CA ILE A 108 9.31 1.29 -2.56
C ILE A 108 8.09 1.21 -3.50
N VAL A 109 6.87 1.13 -2.96
CA VAL A 109 5.64 1.14 -3.75
C VAL A 109 5.53 2.41 -4.59
N LEU A 110 5.71 3.60 -3.98
CA LEU A 110 5.69 4.88 -4.70
C LEU A 110 6.73 4.93 -5.80
N TRP A 111 7.96 4.50 -5.51
CA TRP A 111 9.03 4.49 -6.49
C TRP A 111 8.70 3.57 -7.68
N ARG A 112 8.20 2.36 -7.41
CA ARG A 112 7.86 1.37 -8.45
C ARG A 112 6.62 1.76 -9.26
N LEU A 113 5.58 2.30 -8.64
CA LEU A 113 4.38 2.77 -9.34
C LEU A 113 4.64 3.98 -10.25
N ASN A 114 5.68 4.75 -9.97
CA ASN A 114 6.06 5.90 -10.79
C ASN A 114 7.05 5.58 -11.92
N SER A 115 7.45 4.32 -12.05
CA SER A 115 8.28 3.85 -13.17
C SER A 115 7.55 4.00 -14.52
N PRO A 116 8.27 4.21 -15.64
CA PRO A 116 7.65 4.30 -16.96
C PRO A 116 6.82 3.05 -17.33
N GLU A 117 7.30 1.86 -16.96
CA GLU A 117 6.62 0.58 -17.19
C GLU A 117 5.27 0.52 -16.45
N ALA A 118 5.26 0.85 -15.15
CA ALA A 118 4.02 0.90 -14.38
C ALA A 118 3.08 1.98 -14.91
N LYS A 119 3.60 3.15 -15.30
CA LYS A 119 2.79 4.24 -15.85
C LYS A 119 2.11 3.82 -17.16
N ALA A 120 2.82 3.13 -18.05
CA ALA A 120 2.29 2.67 -19.33
C ALA A 120 1.11 1.68 -19.17
N TRP A 121 1.09 0.89 -18.09
CA TRP A 121 -0.03 0.00 -17.79
C TRP A 121 -1.32 0.72 -17.36
N PHE A 122 -1.19 1.92 -16.80
CA PHE A 122 -2.33 2.70 -16.31
C PHE A 122 -2.66 3.88 -17.24
N HIS A 123 -2.22 3.86 -18.50
CA HIS A 123 -2.40 4.95 -19.48
C HIS A 123 -3.44 4.62 -20.55
#